data_AF-A0A497NBF2-F1
#
_entry.id   AF-A0A497NBF2-F1
#
_cell.length_a   1.000
_cell.length_b   1.000
_cell.length_c   1.000
_cell.angle_alpha   90.00
_cell.angle_beta   90.00
_cell.angle_gamma   90.00
#
_symmetry.space_group_name_H-M   'P 1'
#
loop_
_entity.id
_entity.type
_entity.pdbx_description
1 polymer ?
#
loop_
_entity_poly.entity_id
_entity_poly.type
_entity_poly.pdbx_seq_one_letter_code
_entity_poly.pdbx_strand_id
1 'polypeptide(L)' 'MYEKNLERCPCTYEPCDKKGICCECIRYHWSHGELPACFFPPEIEKTYDRSLERFIEYYTKHRR' A
#
# COMPACT_ATOMS: atom_id res chain seq x y z
N MET A 1 -13.39 -6.98 -11.76
CA MET A 1 -12.21 -6.09 -11.50
C MET A 1 -11.85 -6.12 -10.02
N TYR A 2 -12.81 -5.87 -9.13
CA TYR A 2 -12.65 -6.01 -7.68
C TYR A 2 -11.97 -7.33 -7.26
N GLU A 3 -12.53 -8.49 -7.65
CA GLU A 3 -11.98 -9.80 -7.28
C GLU A 3 -10.54 -9.99 -7.73
N LYS A 4 -10.23 -9.63 -8.98
CA LYS A 4 -8.85 -9.68 -9.53
C LYS A 4 -7.87 -8.78 -8.77
N ASN A 5 -8.34 -7.63 -8.28
CA ASN A 5 -7.51 -6.74 -7.46
C ASN A 5 -7.35 -7.31 -6.05
N LEU A 6 -8.40 -7.92 -5.50
CA LEU A 6 -8.40 -8.54 -4.17
C LEU A 6 -7.39 -9.70 -4.10
N GLU A 7 -7.34 -10.54 -5.14
CA GLU A 7 -6.35 -11.62 -5.30
C GLU A 7 -4.88 -11.13 -5.23
N ARG A 8 -4.63 -9.87 -5.58
CA ARG A 8 -3.28 -9.27 -5.66
C ARG A 8 -3.04 -8.22 -4.59
N CYS A 9 -3.98 -7.98 -3.69
CA CYS A 9 -3.86 -6.94 -2.68
C CYS A 9 -2.93 -7.42 -1.55
N PRO A 10 -1.76 -6.79 -1.32
CA PRO A 10 -0.84 -7.21 -0.27
C PRO A 10 -1.17 -6.59 1.10
N CYS A 11 -2.25 -5.82 1.22
CA CYS A 11 -2.63 -5.13 2.46
C CYS A 11 -2.81 -6.15 3.60
N THR A 12 -1.96 -6.06 4.62
CA THR A 12 -1.96 -6.97 5.78
C THR A 12 -2.91 -6.53 6.88
N TYR A 13 -3.43 -5.29 6.80
CA TYR A 13 -4.37 -4.77 7.79
C TYR A 13 -5.74 -5.45 7.68
N GLU A 14 -6.29 -5.86 8.82
CA GLU A 14 -7.64 -6.43 8.96
C GLU A 14 -8.31 -5.80 10.20
N PRO A 15 -9.53 -5.23 10.09
CA PRO A 15 -10.44 -5.25 8.94
C PRO A 15 -10.24 -4.06 7.97
N CYS A 16 -9.84 -4.33 6.72
CA CYS A 16 -9.70 -3.31 5.67
C CYS A 16 -10.84 -3.42 4.65
N ASP A 17 -11.76 -2.47 4.71
CA ASP A 17 -12.95 -2.37 3.83
C ASP A 17 -12.63 -1.95 2.38
N LYS A 18 -11.43 -1.41 2.13
CA LYS A 18 -11.00 -0.90 0.80
C LYS A 18 -10.22 -1.91 -0.03
N LYS A 19 -9.95 -3.11 0.49
CA LYS A 19 -9.22 -4.16 -0.26
C LYS A 19 -9.92 -4.44 -1.59
N GLY A 20 -9.16 -4.50 -2.68
CA GLY A 20 -9.72 -4.69 -4.03
C GLY A 20 -10.32 -3.44 -4.70
N ILE A 21 -10.53 -2.33 -3.97
CA ILE A 21 -11.06 -1.06 -4.49
C ILE A 21 -9.93 -0.03 -4.60
N CYS A 22 -9.09 -0.15 -5.62
CA CYS A 22 -7.84 0.63 -5.74
C CYS A 22 -8.03 2.15 -5.68
N CYS A 23 -9.09 2.68 -6.30
CA CYS A 23 -9.35 4.12 -6.27
C CYS A 23 -9.68 4.64 -4.86
N GLU A 24 -10.40 3.86 -4.05
CA GLU A 24 -10.70 4.21 -2.67
C GLU A 24 -9.48 4.04 -1.77
N CYS A 25 -8.73 2.96 -1.97
CA CYS A 25 -7.48 2.70 -1.26
C CYS A 25 -6.47 3.85 -1.47
N ILE A 26 -6.27 4.30 -2.71
CA ILE A 26 -5.40 5.44 -3.03
C ILE A 26 -5.91 6.72 -2.37
N ARG A 27 -7.18 7.07 -2.53
CA ARG A 27 -7.74 8.31 -1.93
C ARG A 27 -7.58 8.32 -0.41
N TYR A 28 -7.85 7.18 0.24
CA TYR A 28 -7.71 7.02 1.67
C TYR A 28 -6.27 7.21 2.13
N HIS A 29 -5.32 6.46 1.61
CA HIS A 29 -3.92 6.61 2.05
C HIS A 29 -3.35 7.98 1.69
N TRP A 30 -3.67 8.51 0.50
CA TRP A 30 -3.20 9.84 0.10
C TRP A 30 -3.69 10.95 1.03
N SER A 31 -4.94 10.87 1.53
CA SER A 31 -5.44 11.86 2.50
C SER A 31 -4.73 11.79 3.86
N HIS A 32 -3.98 10.72 4.13
CA HIS A 32 -3.17 10.53 5.34
C HIS A 32 -1.67 10.75 5.09
N GLY A 33 -1.26 11.18 3.90
CA GLY A 33 0.16 11.31 3.56
C GLY A 33 0.86 9.95 3.38
N GLU A 34 0.09 8.92 3.02
CA GLU A 34 0.55 7.54 2.85
C GLU A 34 0.34 7.04 1.40
N LEU A 35 0.92 5.89 1.09
CA LEU A 35 0.60 5.11 -0.10
C LEU A 35 -0.03 3.75 0.25
N PRO A 36 -0.84 3.14 -0.63
CA PRO A 36 -1.31 1.78 -0.44
C PRO A 36 -0.19 0.75 -0.26
N ALA A 37 -0.49 -0.35 0.45
CA ALA A 37 0.37 -1.52 0.59
C ALA A 37 0.97 -2.02 -0.75
N CYS A 38 0.24 -1.84 -1.86
CA CYS A 38 0.68 -2.21 -3.22
C CYS A 38 1.98 -1.54 -3.66
N PHE A 39 2.37 -0.43 -3.03
CA PHE A 39 3.60 0.32 -3.34
C PHE A 39 4.79 -0.10 -2.47
N PHE A 40 4.60 -1.05 -1.57
CA PHE A 40 5.63 -1.49 -0.62
C PHE A 40 5.95 -2.97 -0.81
N PRO A 41 7.22 -3.37 -0.63
CA PRO A 41 7.58 -4.77 -0.58
C PRO A 41 7.01 -5.42 0.71
N PRO A 42 6.85 -6.77 0.74
CA PRO A 42 6.22 -7.46 1.87
C PRO A 42 6.89 -7.19 3.23
N GLU A 43 8.20 -6.98 3.25
CA GLU A 43 8.96 -6.66 4.46
C GLU A 43 8.63 -5.28 5.03
N ILE A 44 8.27 -4.29 4.21
CA ILE A 44 7.85 -2.96 4.67
C ILE A 44 6.37 -2.99 5.05
N GLU A 45 5.52 -3.63 4.25
CA GLU A 45 4.08 -3.70 4.56
C GLU A 45 3.81 -4.39 5.93
N LYS A 46 4.67 -5.33 6.35
CA LYS A 46 4.60 -5.94 7.70
C LYS A 46 4.85 -4.97 8.85
N THR A 47 5.52 -3.84 8.61
CA THR A 47 5.75 -2.81 9.64
C THR A 47 4.64 -1.78 9.67
N TYR A 48 3.70 -1.83 8.72
CA TYR A 48 2.62 -0.86 8.52
C TYR A 48 3.08 0.59 8.26
N ASP A 49 4.38 0.80 8.03
CA ASP A 49 4.91 2.12 7.69
C ASP A 49 4.66 2.40 6.21
N ARG A 50 3.50 3.02 5.95
CA ARG A 50 3.03 3.37 4.61
C ARG A 50 3.32 4.82 4.25
N SER A 51 4.20 5.49 4.99
CA SER A 51 4.55 6.89 4.79
C SER A 51 5.26 7.13 3.45
N LEU A 52 5.13 8.35 2.92
CA LEU A 52 5.88 8.79 1.74
C LEU A 52 7.38 8.76 2.00
N GLU A 53 7.82 9.11 3.22
CA GLU A 53 9.22 9.05 3.64
C GLU A 53 9.78 7.64 3.49
N ARG A 54 9.05 6.62 3.98
CA ARG A 54 9.47 5.22 3.87
C ARG A 54 9.54 4.76 2.42
N PHE A 55 8.56 5.17 1.60
CA PHE A 55 8.56 4.88 0.16
C PHE A 55 9.80 5.46 -0.52
N ILE A 56 10.06 6.76 -0.33
CA ILE A 56 11.21 7.46 -0.94
C ILE A 56 12.52 6.84 -0.47
N GLU A 57 12.67 6.55 0.82
CA GLU A 57 13.86 5.93 1.39
C GLU A 57 14.17 4.59 0.73
N TYR A 58 13.17 3.71 0.62
CA TYR A 58 13.35 2.38 0.06
C TYR A 58 13.75 2.43 -1.41
N TYR A 59 13.01 3.17 -2.24
CA TYR A 59 13.25 3.21 -3.69
C TYR A 59 14.45 4.06 -4.09
N THR A 60 14.87 5.03 -3.26
CA THR A 60 16.13 5.75 -3.48
C THR A 60 17.34 4.83 -3.32
N LYS A 61 17.28 3.90 -2.35
CA LYS A 61 18.33 2.91 -2.08
C LYS A 61 18.30 1.71 -3.04
N HIS A 62 17.12 1.36 -3.55
CA HIS A 62 16.89 0.20 -4.41
C HIS A 62 16.44 0.62 -5.82
N ARG A 63 17.16 1.57 -6.44
CA ARG A 63 16.81 2.05 -7.78
C ARG A 63 16.67 0.86 -8.74
N ARG A 64 15.47 0.70 -9.28
CA ARG A 64 15.19 -0.20 -10.41
C ARG A 64 15.56 0.47 -11.72
#